data_AF-A0A1V4MY98-F1
#
_entry.id   AF-A0A1V4MY98-F1
#
_cell.length_a   1.000
_cell.length_b   1.000
_cell.length_c   1.000
_cell.angle_alpha   90.00
_cell.angle_beta   90.00
_cell.angle_gamma   90.00
#
_symmetry.space_group_name_H-M   'P 1'
#
loop_
_entity.id
_entity.type
_entity.pdbx_description
1 polymer ?
#
loop_
_entity_poly.entity_id
_entity_poly.type
_entity_poly.pdbx_seq_one_letter_code
_entity_poly.pdbx_strand_id
1 'polypeptide(L)'
;MNSERPYRCFRPADLAIPVFVLVVVLIQGSPGTPPVTGDHPLLEVHSGDSTILHPMGTDTVLLVPGNLGPLQVQVAGSRARVLSSPCAGQDCVRRGWLEDAGDMSVCVPSGVYIVLTHGGDPPLDAVSY
;
A
#
# COMPACT_ATOMS: atom_id res chain seq x y z
N MET A 1 18.89 -8.72 20.82
CA MET A 1 19.01 -9.58 19.63
C MET A 1 19.63 -8.77 18.50
N ASN A 2 20.95 -8.88 18.31
CA ASN A 2 21.63 -8.33 17.14
C ASN A 2 21.52 -9.33 15.99
N SER A 3 20.97 -8.90 14.86
CA SER A 3 20.99 -9.68 13.61
C SER A 3 22.03 -9.09 12.66
N GLU A 4 23.30 -9.22 13.03
CA GLU A 4 24.45 -9.03 12.14
C GLU A 4 24.61 -10.33 11.32
N ARG A 5 23.94 -10.44 10.17
CA ARG A 5 24.25 -11.49 9.19
C ARG A 5 24.95 -10.85 7.99
N PRO A 6 26.28 -11.02 7.86
CA PRO A 6 26.99 -10.57 6.68
C PRO A 6 26.69 -11.55 5.55
N TYR A 7 25.83 -11.17 4.62
CA TYR A 7 25.60 -11.93 3.39
C TYR A 7 26.80 -11.76 2.45
N ARG A 8 27.91 -12.43 2.76
CA ARG A 8 29.00 -12.67 1.81
C ARG A 8 28.81 -14.05 1.19
N CYS A 9 28.21 -14.11 0.02
CA CYS A 9 28.47 -15.21 -0.93
C CYS A 9 28.14 -14.76 -2.36
N PHE A 10 28.94 -13.85 -2.90
CA PHE A 10 28.86 -13.47 -4.31
C PHE A 10 29.56 -14.58 -5.12
N ARG A 11 28.79 -15.52 -5.68
CA ARG A 11 29.31 -16.50 -6.66
C ARG A 11 29.38 -15.83 -8.03
N PRO A 12 30.45 -16.04 -8.84
CA PRO A 12 30.60 -15.40 -10.14
C PRO A 12 29.48 -15.77 -11.15
N ALA A 13 28.70 -16.82 -10.87
CA ALA A 13 27.54 -17.21 -11.65
C ALA A 13 26.27 -16.39 -11.35
N ASP A 14 26.18 -15.71 -10.21
CA ASP A 14 25.01 -14.90 -9.82
C ASP A 14 24.95 -13.56 -10.56
N LEU A 15 26.06 -13.19 -11.23
CA LEU A 15 26.15 -12.02 -12.10
C LEU A 15 25.63 -12.30 -13.52
N ALA A 16 25.47 -13.57 -13.90
CA ALA A 16 24.90 -13.93 -15.20
C ALA A 16 23.42 -13.56 -15.31
N ILE A 17 22.68 -13.65 -14.21
CA ILE A 17 21.25 -13.33 -14.14
C ILE A 17 20.98 -11.84 -14.40
N PRO A 18 21.58 -10.87 -13.69
CA PRO A 18 21.33 -9.45 -13.94
C PRO A 18 21.83 -9.02 -15.33
N VAL A 19 22.92 -9.60 -15.84
CA VAL A 19 23.43 -9.31 -17.19
C VAL A 19 22.47 -9.83 -18.26
N PHE A 20 21.95 -11.04 -18.11
CA PHE A 20 20.96 -11.60 -19.03
C PHE A 20 19.67 -10.79 -19.03
N VAL A 21 19.16 -10.40 -17.85
CA VAL A 21 17.99 -9.51 -17.73
C VAL A 21 18.24 -8.17 -18.40
N LEU A 22 19.41 -7.54 -18.17
CA LEU A 22 19.77 -6.27 -18.81
C LEU A 22 19.82 -6.38 -20.35
N VAL A 23 20.43 -7.45 -20.89
CA VAL A 23 20.51 -7.69 -22.33
C VAL A 23 19.12 -7.90 -22.94
N VAL A 24 18.26 -8.69 -22.28
CA VAL A 24 16.89 -8.90 -22.72
C VAL A 24 16.11 -7.57 -22.73
N VAL A 25 16.22 -6.76 -21.67
CA VAL A 25 15.57 -5.44 -21.60
C VAL A 25 16.07 -4.48 -22.68
N LEU A 26 17.37 -4.51 -23.00
CA LEU A 26 17.95 -3.71 -24.09
C LEU A 26 17.51 -4.17 -25.48
N ILE A 27 17.35 -5.48 -25.71
CA ILE A 27 16.86 -6.04 -26.97
C ILE A 27 15.39 -5.69 -27.22
N GLN A 28 14.56 -5.62 -26.16
CA GLN A 28 13.12 -5.36 -26.28
C GLN A 28 12.75 -3.87 -26.44
N GLY A 29 13.72 -2.95 -26.47
CA GLY A 29 13.49 -1.55 -26.83
C GLY A 29 12.61 -0.78 -25.85
N SER A 30 13.19 -0.37 -24.72
CA SER A 30 12.68 0.54 -23.66
C SER A 30 11.30 0.22 -23.05
N PRO A 31 11.18 0.21 -21.70
CA PRO A 31 9.87 0.21 -21.08
C PRO A 31 9.23 1.56 -21.40
N GLY A 32 8.19 1.56 -22.24
CA GLY A 32 7.30 2.70 -22.35
C GLY A 32 6.75 2.97 -20.96
N THR A 33 7.16 4.08 -20.34
CA THR A 33 6.49 4.60 -19.16
C THR A 33 5.02 4.79 -19.54
N PRO A 34 4.08 4.07 -18.91
CA PRO A 34 2.68 4.28 -19.23
C PRO A 34 2.31 5.74 -18.91
N PRO A 35 1.47 6.37 -19.74
CA PRO A 35 1.02 7.73 -19.49
C PRO A 35 0.27 7.75 -18.16
N VAL A 36 0.84 8.43 -17.16
CA VAL A 36 0.16 8.78 -15.90
C VAL A 36 -1.02 9.68 -16.28
N THR A 37 -2.17 9.05 -16.48
CA THR A 37 -3.38 9.69 -16.98
C THR A 37 -4.18 10.15 -15.78
N GLY A 38 -3.94 11.39 -15.33
CA GLY A 38 -4.83 12.12 -14.40
C GLY A 38 -5.29 11.31 -13.20
N ASP A 39 -4.42 10.45 -12.68
CA ASP A 39 -4.78 9.38 -11.77
C ASP A 39 -4.68 9.94 -10.35
N HIS A 40 -5.75 10.59 -9.90
CA HIS A 40 -5.78 11.12 -8.54
C HIS A 40 -5.85 9.93 -7.58
N PRO A 41 -4.93 9.81 -6.60
CA PRO A 41 -4.98 8.71 -5.66
C PRO A 41 -6.34 8.70 -4.96
N LEU A 42 -6.93 7.52 -4.83
CA LEU A 42 -8.14 7.28 -4.05
C LEU A 42 -7.74 6.49 -2.80
N LEU A 43 -8.32 6.89 -1.68
CA LEU A 43 -8.27 6.10 -0.46
C LEU A 43 -9.49 5.19 -0.43
N GLU A 44 -9.25 3.89 -0.51
CA GLU A 44 -10.27 2.86 -0.32
C GLU A 44 -10.27 2.41 1.13
N VAL A 45 -11.43 2.52 1.77
CA VAL A 45 -11.63 2.17 3.18
C VAL A 45 -12.64 1.04 3.25
N HIS A 46 -12.22 -0.10 3.78
CA HIS A 46 -13.09 -1.26 3.98
C HIS A 46 -13.38 -1.46 5.45
N SER A 47 -14.65 -1.61 5.77
CA SER A 47 -15.15 -1.91 7.10
C SER A 47 -16.28 -2.94 6.99
N GLY A 48 -15.99 -4.19 7.31
CA GLY A 48 -16.95 -5.29 7.11
C GLY A 48 -17.40 -5.36 5.65
N ASP A 49 -18.70 -5.19 5.41
CA ASP A 49 -19.31 -5.22 4.07
C ASP A 49 -19.34 -3.85 3.36
N SER A 50 -18.86 -2.79 4.02
CA SER A 50 -18.89 -1.42 3.49
C SER A 50 -17.52 -1.02 2.92
N THR A 51 -17.51 -0.62 1.65
CA THR A 51 -16.35 0.00 0.99
C THR A 51 -16.65 1.47 0.72
N ILE A 52 -15.80 2.35 1.21
CA ILE A 52 -15.90 3.80 1.01
C ILE A 52 -14.69 4.24 0.19
N LEU A 53 -14.95 4.86 -0.95
CA LEU A 53 -13.94 5.50 -1.77
C LEU A 53 -13.88 6.99 -1.43
N HIS A 54 -12.71 7.47 -1.05
CA HIS A 54 -12.47 8.88 -0.78
C HIS A 54 -11.38 9.43 -1.71
N PRO A 55 -11.70 10.42 -2.57
CA PRO A 55 -10.70 11.04 -3.42
C PRO A 55 -9.67 11.76 -2.56
N MET A 56 -8.38 11.55 -2.84
CA MET A 56 -7.32 12.26 -2.14
C MET A 56 -7.10 13.65 -2.76
N GLY A 57 -6.62 14.58 -1.95
CA GLY A 57 -6.38 15.97 -2.37
C GLY A 57 -6.93 17.02 -1.41
N THR A 58 -7.82 16.64 -0.48
CA THR A 58 -8.27 17.53 0.59
C THR A 58 -7.86 16.97 1.95
N ASP A 59 -7.21 17.81 2.76
CA ASP A 59 -6.82 17.45 4.11
C ASP A 59 -8.07 17.26 4.98
N THR A 60 -8.31 16.04 5.43
CA THR A 60 -9.49 15.69 6.23
C THR A 60 -9.21 14.55 7.19
N VAL A 61 -10.06 14.41 8.20
CA VAL A 61 -10.05 13.27 9.12
C VAL A 61 -11.38 12.55 8.99
N LEU A 62 -11.31 11.31 8.52
CA LEU A 62 -12.44 10.41 8.34
C LEU A 62 -12.62 9.59 9.62
N LEU A 63 -13.84 9.53 10.14
CA LEU A 63 -14.22 8.54 11.15
C LEU A 63 -14.75 7.30 10.46
N VAL A 64 -14.05 6.19 10.64
CA VAL A 64 -14.42 4.89 10.08
C VAL A 64 -14.95 4.02 11.19
N PRO A 65 -16.23 3.61 11.17
CA PRO A 65 -16.74 2.68 12.17
C PRO A 65 -16.01 1.34 12.05
N GLY A 66 -15.65 0.73 13.18
CA GLY A 66 -15.08 -0.62 13.22
C GLY A 66 -15.69 -1.41 14.37
N ASN A 67 -15.42 -2.72 14.42
CA ASN A 67 -16.05 -3.63 15.38
C ASN A 67 -15.76 -3.28 16.85
N LEU A 68 -14.65 -2.59 17.12
CA LEU A 68 -14.23 -2.16 18.45
C LEU A 68 -14.55 -0.69 18.76
N GLY A 69 -15.13 0.04 17.81
CA GLY A 69 -15.34 1.49 17.86
C GLY A 69 -14.76 2.21 16.65
N PRO A 70 -14.94 3.54 16.56
CA PRO A 70 -14.50 4.33 15.41
C PRO A 70 -12.97 4.48 15.37
N LEU A 71 -12.40 4.33 14.18
CA LEU A 71 -11.01 4.67 13.86
C LEU A 71 -10.96 6.05 13.22
N GLN A 72 -9.87 6.78 13.46
CA GLN A 72 -9.63 8.07 12.82
C GLN A 72 -8.57 7.91 11.74
N VAL A 73 -8.96 8.12 10.49
CA VAL A 73 -8.07 8.08 9.33
C VAL A 73 -7.84 9.50 8.85
N GLN A 74 -6.58 9.93 8.83
CA GLN A 74 -6.20 11.24 8.32
C GLN A 74 -5.75 11.11 6.87
N VAL A 75 -6.32 11.96 6.04
CA VAL A 75 -5.89 12.24 4.67
C VAL A 75 -5.18 13.60 4.70
N ALA A 76 -3.99 13.66 4.12
CA ALA A 76 -3.24 14.91 3.96
C ALA A 76 -2.61 14.94 2.57
N GLY A 77 -3.12 15.78 1.66
CA GLY A 77 -2.73 15.79 0.25
C GLY A 77 -2.94 14.43 -0.41
N SER A 78 -1.85 13.78 -0.82
CA SER A 78 -1.82 12.48 -1.51
C SER A 78 -1.45 11.31 -0.61
N ARG A 79 -1.46 11.47 0.72
CA ARG A 79 -1.09 10.42 1.67
C ARG A 79 -2.15 10.23 2.74
N ALA A 80 -2.23 9.02 3.27
CA ALA A 80 -3.20 8.65 4.31
C ALA A 80 -2.50 7.94 5.48
N ARG A 81 -3.07 8.04 6.67
CA ARG A 81 -2.65 7.25 7.83
C ARG A 81 -3.77 7.05 8.83
N VAL A 82 -3.64 6.06 9.69
CA VAL A 82 -4.50 5.93 10.87
C VAL A 82 -3.92 6.78 12.00
N LEU A 83 -4.66 7.79 12.44
CA LEU A 83 -4.28 8.64 13.58
C LEU A 83 -4.50 7.93 14.92
N SER A 84 -5.63 7.23 15.04
CA SER A 84 -6.03 6.59 16.29
C SER A 84 -6.96 5.41 15.99
N SER A 85 -6.81 4.35 16.79
CA SER A 85 -7.66 3.16 16.77
C SER A 85 -7.91 2.70 18.21
N PRO A 86 -9.08 2.13 18.54
CA PRO A 86 -9.35 1.59 19.88
C PRO A 86 -8.63 0.24 20.17
N CYS A 87 -7.91 -0.33 19.20
CA CYS A 87 -7.27 -1.64 19.37
C CYS A 87 -6.00 -1.57 20.25
N ALA A 88 -5.74 -2.60 21.06
CA ALA A 88 -4.52 -2.65 21.87
C ALA A 88 -3.24 -2.76 21.02
N GLY A 89 -3.34 -3.40 19.85
CA GLY A 89 -2.22 -3.67 18.96
C GLY A 89 -1.61 -2.43 18.35
N GLN A 90 -2.40 -1.41 17.98
CA GLN A 90 -1.94 -0.17 17.32
C GLN A 90 -1.08 -0.38 16.07
N ASP A 91 -1.11 -1.56 15.42
CA ASP A 91 -0.33 -1.84 14.21
C ASP A 91 -0.64 -0.88 13.07
N CYS A 92 -1.93 -0.59 12.88
CA CYS A 92 -2.40 0.34 11.85
C CYS A 92 -1.90 1.78 12.06
N VAL A 93 -1.77 2.22 13.31
CA VAL A 93 -1.23 3.53 13.68
C VAL A 93 0.29 3.55 13.50
N ARG A 94 0.98 2.48 13.93
CA ARG A 94 2.43 2.34 13.76
C ARG A 94 2.88 2.25 12.31
N ARG A 95 2.03 1.76 11.41
CA ARG A 95 2.32 1.70 9.96
C ARG A 95 2.67 3.08 9.38
N GLY A 96 2.11 4.15 9.96
CA GLY A 96 2.41 5.52 9.58
C GLY A 96 1.73 5.94 8.29
N TRP A 97 2.41 6.80 7.54
CA TRP A 97 1.92 7.32 6.26
C TRP A 97 2.00 6.27 5.17
N LEU A 98 0.90 6.14 4.43
CA LEU A 98 0.78 5.45 3.16
C LEU A 98 0.95 6.52 2.08
N GLU A 99 1.95 6.37 1.23
CA GLU A 99 2.37 7.41 0.28
C GLU A 99 2.29 6.92 -1.18
N ASP A 100 2.47 5.62 -1.39
CA ASP A 100 2.46 5.00 -2.71
C ASP A 100 1.18 4.17 -2.94
N ALA A 101 0.75 4.03 -4.19
CA ALA A 101 -0.37 3.12 -4.48
C ALA A 101 0.02 1.66 -4.26
N GLY A 102 -0.94 0.91 -3.72
CA GLY A 102 -0.71 -0.43 -3.18
C GLY A 102 -0.28 -0.42 -1.71
N ASP A 103 0.08 0.73 -1.14
CA ASP A 103 0.27 0.82 0.31
C ASP A 103 -1.05 0.57 1.02
N MET A 104 -0.98 -0.27 2.06
CA MET A 104 -2.12 -0.59 2.88
C MET A 104 -1.79 -0.55 4.38
N SER A 105 -2.81 -0.26 5.18
CA SER A 105 -2.77 -0.37 6.63
C SER A 105 -4.01 -1.12 7.11
N VAL A 106 -3.81 -2.13 7.97
CA VAL A 106 -4.88 -3.02 8.44
C VAL A 106 -4.95 -3.01 9.96
N CYS A 107 -6.18 -2.95 10.48
CA CYS A 107 -6.51 -3.09 11.87
C CYS A 107 -7.33 -4.38 12.07
N VAL A 108 -6.62 -5.51 12.13
CA VAL A 108 -7.22 -6.85 12.23
C VAL A 108 -8.29 -6.94 13.34
N PRO A 109 -8.05 -6.47 14.59
CA PRO A 109 -9.06 -6.59 15.65
C PRO A 109 -10.34 -5.78 15.39
N SER A 110 -10.22 -4.66 14.69
CA SER A 110 -11.38 -3.80 14.36
C SER A 110 -12.04 -4.21 13.05
N GLY A 111 -11.44 -5.10 12.25
CA GLY A 111 -11.94 -5.51 10.94
C GLY A 111 -11.90 -4.41 9.88
N VAL A 112 -11.01 -3.41 10.04
CA VAL A 112 -10.91 -2.26 9.16
C VAL A 112 -9.55 -2.26 8.47
N TYR A 113 -9.53 -2.02 7.16
CA TYR A 113 -8.30 -1.79 6.43
C TYR A 113 -8.47 -0.66 5.40
N ILE A 114 -7.37 0.01 5.13
CA ILE A 114 -7.30 1.11 4.17
C ILE A 114 -6.22 0.80 3.13
N VAL A 115 -6.50 1.14 1.89
CA VAL A 115 -5.60 0.94 0.74
C VAL A 115 -5.54 2.24 -0.04
N LEU A 116 -4.31 2.66 -0.40
CA LEU A 116 -4.12 3.70 -1.40
C LEU A 116 -4.16 3.07 -2.77
N THR A 117 -5.08 3.51 -3.62
CA THR A 117 -5.18 3.07 -5.01
C THR A 117 -5.04 4.26 -5.95
N HIS A 118 -4.66 4.00 -7.19
CA HIS A 118 -4.81 4.95 -8.28
C HIS A 118 -6.16 4.66 -8.96
N GLY A 119 -6.92 5.69 -9.30
CA GLY A 119 -8.16 5.60 -10.07
C GLY A 119 -7.97 5.12 -11.52
N GLY A 120 -7.60 3.87 -11.67
CA GLY A 120 -7.67 3.07 -12.89
C GLY A 120 -7.81 1.62 -12.48
N ASP A 121 -8.99 1.03 -12.75
CA ASP A 121 -9.45 -0.34 -12.42
C ASP A 121 -8.75 -1.07 -11.23
N PRO A 122 -9.47 -1.42 -10.14
CA PRO A 122 -8.86 -2.16 -9.05
C PRO A 122 -8.26 -3.46 -9.57
N PRO A 123 -6.99 -3.81 -9.25
CA PRO A 123 -6.57 -5.19 -9.33
C PRO A 123 -7.39 -5.98 -8.30
N LEU A 124 -8.52 -6.49 -8.78
CA LEU A 124 -9.39 -7.45 -8.11
C LEU A 124 -8.64 -8.78 -7.96
N ASP A 125 -7.79 -8.90 -6.95
CA ASP A 125 -7.27 -10.18 -6.50
C ASP A 125 -8.01 -10.63 -5.24
N ALA A 126 -9.26 -11.06 -5.41
CA ALA A 126 -9.98 -11.87 -4.43
C ALA A 126 -9.99 -13.33 -4.91
N VAL A 127 -9.03 -14.13 -4.44
CA VAL A 127 -9.14 -15.59 -4.55
C VAL A 127 -10.11 -16.06 -3.46
N SER A 128 -11.34 -16.39 -3.86
CA SER A 128 -12.27 -17.17 -3.02
C SER A 128 -12.04 -18.66 -3.26
N TYR A 129 -11.80 -19.43 -2.19
CA TYR A 129 -11.71 -20.90 -2.18
C TYR A 129 -13.06 -21.52 -1.82
#